data_AF-A0A3C1D475-F1
#
_entry.id   AF-A0A3C1D475-F1
#
_cell.length_a   1.000
_cell.length_b   1.000
_cell.length_c   1.000
_cell.angle_alpha   90.00
_cell.angle_beta   90.00
_cell.angle_gamma   90.00
#
_symmetry.space_group_name_H-M   'P 1'
#
loop_
_entity.id
_entity.type
_entity.pdbx_description
1 polymer ?
#
loop_
_entity_poly.entity_id
_entity_poly.type
_entity_poly.pdbx_seq_one_letter_code
_entity_poly.pdbx_strand_id
1 'polypeptide(L)'
;MRKSLGAVATALFVLGSVALTASAASASTPDRTQSCWQELDTGRSLCVAASADLANAVYDAYGIAISTPDGAVGSDVKRQATRDARAGVVALASTVIGIFYENSGYDGASYVASVSQNGCYGYSHGYTNLGSIGWDNRISSFRSYSNCRTAIFANTNYGGSSYGYYTNSSYVGSAMNDQASSIRWAA
;
A
#
# COMPACT_ATOMS: atom_id res chain seq x y z
N MET A 1 -21.10 72.99 20.56
CA MET A 1 -21.56 72.49 19.24
C MET A 1 -20.39 72.64 18.27
N ARG A 2 -19.89 71.53 17.73
CA ARG A 2 -18.59 71.45 17.03
C ARG A 2 -18.79 71.42 15.52
N LYS A 3 -18.13 72.39 14.85
CA LYS A 3 -17.40 72.39 13.56
C LYS A 3 -18.02 71.73 12.31
N SER A 4 -18.07 72.55 11.27
CA SER A 4 -18.27 72.29 9.84
C SER A 4 -17.02 71.67 9.14
N LEU A 5 -17.19 71.36 7.84
CA LEU A 5 -16.25 70.85 6.80
C LEU A 5 -16.49 69.36 6.49
N GLY A 6 -16.57 68.88 5.24
CA GLY A 6 -16.24 69.43 3.93
C GLY A 6 -16.52 68.37 2.84
N ALA A 7 -16.34 68.77 1.59
CA ALA A 7 -16.92 68.19 0.38
C ALA A 7 -16.44 66.79 -0.07
N VAL A 8 -17.28 66.24 -0.94
CA VAL A 8 -17.26 64.99 -1.70
C VAL A 8 -16.05 64.86 -2.64
N ALA A 9 -15.42 63.67 -2.64
CA ALA A 9 -14.67 63.15 -3.79
C ALA A 9 -14.68 61.61 -3.73
N THR A 10 -15.58 60.97 -4.47
CA THR A 10 -15.69 59.53 -4.59
C THR A 10 -14.73 59.04 -5.68
N ALA A 11 -13.56 58.54 -5.30
CA ALA A 11 -12.65 57.85 -6.21
C ALA A 11 -13.00 56.35 -6.20
N LEU A 12 -13.57 55.84 -7.30
CA LEU A 12 -13.71 54.40 -7.54
C LEU A 12 -12.32 53.81 -7.86
N PHE A 13 -11.72 53.13 -6.88
CA PHE A 13 -10.62 52.21 -7.13
C PHE A 13 -11.19 50.84 -7.54
N VAL A 14 -11.02 50.50 -8.82
CA VAL A 14 -11.29 49.16 -9.34
C VAL A 14 -10.18 48.24 -8.84
N LEU A 15 -10.49 47.40 -7.85
CA LEU A 15 -9.61 46.32 -7.38
C LEU A 15 -9.65 45.18 -8.42
N GLY A 16 -8.65 45.14 -9.29
CA GLY A 16 -8.41 44.01 -10.19
C GLY A 16 -8.09 42.75 -9.39
N SER A 17 -9.01 41.79 -9.40
CA SER A 17 -8.84 40.49 -8.75
C SER A 17 -7.89 39.63 -9.59
N VAL A 18 -6.63 39.47 -9.14
CA VAL A 18 -5.75 38.45 -9.70
C VAL A 18 -6.26 37.11 -9.19
N ALA A 19 -6.97 36.38 -10.06
CA ALA A 19 -7.38 35.02 -9.78
C ALA A 19 -6.13 34.13 -9.68
N LEU A 20 -5.73 33.78 -8.47
CA LEU A 20 -4.82 32.67 -8.21
C LEU A 20 -5.51 31.40 -8.70
N THR A 21 -5.17 30.94 -9.91
CA THR A 21 -5.53 29.60 -10.36
C THR A 21 -4.78 28.60 -9.48
N ALA A 22 -5.43 28.14 -8.41
CA ALA A 22 -4.97 26.96 -7.69
C ALA A 22 -5.00 25.79 -8.68
N SER A 23 -3.83 25.31 -9.09
CA SER A 23 -3.72 24.05 -9.80
C SER A 23 -4.35 22.98 -8.91
N ALA A 24 -5.53 22.48 -9.29
CA ALA A 24 -6.09 21.30 -8.70
C ALA A 24 -5.05 20.19 -8.88
N ALA A 25 -4.41 19.77 -7.78
CA ALA A 25 -3.62 18.56 -7.77
C ALA A 25 -4.54 17.45 -8.26
N SER A 26 -4.29 16.97 -9.48
CA SER A 26 -5.00 15.81 -10.00
C SER A 26 -4.66 14.70 -9.02
N ALA A 27 -5.65 14.25 -8.25
CA ALA A 27 -5.53 13.01 -7.49
C ALA A 27 -5.26 11.93 -8.54
N SER A 28 -3.99 11.53 -8.68
CA SER A 28 -3.60 10.42 -9.52
C SER A 28 -4.43 9.23 -9.06
N THR A 29 -5.37 8.79 -9.90
CA THR A 29 -6.09 7.55 -9.66
C THR A 29 -5.04 6.47 -9.40
N PRO A 30 -5.10 5.75 -8.27
CA PRO A 30 -4.14 4.70 -7.97
C PRO A 30 -4.06 3.76 -9.17
N ASP A 31 -2.85 3.55 -9.68
CA ASP A 31 -2.65 2.65 -10.82
C ASP A 31 -2.97 1.23 -10.37
N ARG A 32 -4.18 0.76 -10.71
CA ARG A 32 -4.65 -0.58 -10.39
C ARG A 32 -3.90 -1.66 -11.16
N THR A 33 -3.05 -1.28 -12.12
CA THR A 33 -2.29 -2.22 -12.94
C THR A 33 -0.91 -2.54 -12.38
N GLN A 34 -0.57 -2.07 -11.17
CA GLN A 34 0.74 -2.29 -10.55
C GLN A 34 0.69 -3.29 -9.40
N SER A 35 1.75 -4.11 -9.33
CA SER A 35 2.08 -4.86 -8.12
C SER A 35 3.25 -4.19 -7.40
N CYS A 36 3.15 -4.11 -6.08
CA CYS A 36 4.10 -3.39 -5.25
C CYS A 36 4.67 -4.27 -4.15
N TRP A 37 5.84 -3.89 -3.68
CA TRP A 37 6.48 -4.43 -2.49
C TRP A 37 6.84 -3.27 -1.54
N GLN A 38 6.73 -3.51 -0.24
CA GLN A 38 7.32 -2.65 0.78
C GLN A 38 7.90 -3.47 1.92
N GLU A 39 9.10 -3.07 2.36
CA GLU A 39 9.71 -3.48 3.61
C GLU A 39 9.37 -2.48 4.71
N LEU A 40 8.64 -2.93 5.73
CA LEU A 40 8.01 -2.05 6.71
C LEU A 40 8.99 -1.44 7.71
N ASP A 41 10.13 -2.08 8.00
CA ASP A 41 11.08 -1.57 9.00
C ASP A 41 11.90 -0.39 8.46
N THR A 42 12.27 -0.41 7.18
CA THR A 42 13.04 0.67 6.52
C THR A 42 12.20 1.59 5.64
N GLY A 43 10.97 1.20 5.32
CA GLY A 43 10.07 1.94 4.42
C GLY A 43 10.40 1.83 2.94
N ARG A 44 11.42 1.04 2.55
CA ARG A 44 11.79 0.81 1.15
C ARG A 44 10.64 0.18 0.39
N SER A 45 10.34 0.68 -0.80
CA SER A 45 9.27 0.17 -1.64
C SER A 45 9.63 0.19 -3.12
N LEU A 46 8.97 -0.68 -3.88
CA LEU A 46 9.08 -0.73 -5.34
C LEU A 46 7.75 -1.20 -5.92
N CYS A 47 7.30 -0.55 -6.98
CA CYS A 47 6.16 -0.99 -7.77
C CYS A 47 6.60 -1.29 -9.21
N VAL A 48 5.98 -2.30 -9.80
CA VAL A 48 6.14 -2.67 -11.21
C VAL A 48 4.76 -2.92 -11.82
N ALA A 49 4.66 -2.98 -13.14
CA ALA A 49 3.44 -3.47 -13.79
C ALA A 49 3.09 -4.87 -13.26
N ALA A 50 1.81 -5.17 -13.04
CA ALA A 50 1.36 -6.42 -12.42
C ALA A 50 1.77 -7.68 -13.22
N SER A 51 2.02 -7.54 -14.52
CA SER A 51 2.54 -8.63 -15.37
C SER A 51 4.03 -8.91 -15.21
N ALA A 52 4.79 -7.94 -14.67
CA ALA A 52 6.24 -7.98 -14.51
C ALA A 52 6.67 -8.78 -13.26
N ASP A 53 7.96 -9.10 -13.20
CA ASP A 53 8.54 -9.86 -12.09
C ASP A 53 9.01 -8.93 -10.97
N LEU A 54 8.12 -8.71 -9.99
CA LEU A 54 8.39 -7.86 -8.83
C LEU A 54 9.58 -8.33 -7.99
N ALA A 55 9.76 -9.64 -7.80
CA ALA A 55 10.85 -10.16 -6.97
C ALA A 55 12.21 -9.89 -7.61
N ASN A 56 12.33 -10.07 -8.94
CA ASN A 56 13.54 -9.73 -9.66
C ASN A 56 13.81 -8.22 -9.61
N ALA A 57 12.80 -7.40 -9.83
CA ALA A 57 12.94 -5.94 -9.77
C ALA A 57 13.41 -5.46 -8.39
N VAL A 58 12.89 -6.02 -7.30
CA VAL A 58 13.32 -5.69 -5.93
C VAL A 58 14.77 -6.08 -5.69
N TYR A 59 15.18 -7.26 -6.15
CA TYR A 59 16.59 -7.63 -6.03
C TYR A 59 17.48 -6.70 -6.86
N ASP A 60 17.12 -6.43 -8.11
CA ASP A 60 17.95 -5.60 -8.99
C ASP A 60 18.13 -4.19 -8.43
N ALA A 61 17.09 -3.65 -7.78
CA ALA A 61 17.12 -2.33 -7.16
C ALA A 61 17.84 -2.30 -5.80
N TYR A 62 17.68 -3.34 -4.97
CA TYR A 62 18.07 -3.28 -3.55
C TYR A 62 19.01 -4.41 -3.07
N GLY A 63 19.31 -5.40 -3.91
CA GLY A 63 20.01 -6.62 -3.51
C GLY A 63 19.23 -7.48 -2.50
N ILE A 64 17.91 -7.27 -2.41
CA ILE A 64 17.03 -7.96 -1.46
C ILE A 64 16.37 -9.16 -2.13
N ALA A 65 16.52 -10.33 -1.51
CA ALA A 65 15.72 -11.50 -1.87
C ALA A 65 14.43 -11.51 -1.03
N ILE A 66 13.29 -11.32 -1.70
CA ILE A 66 11.97 -11.53 -1.08
C ILE A 66 11.80 -13.03 -0.84
N SER A 67 11.59 -13.44 0.41
CA SER A 67 11.43 -14.84 0.79
C SER A 67 10.14 -15.06 1.58
N THR A 68 9.52 -16.23 1.40
CA THR A 68 8.40 -16.72 2.22
C THR A 68 8.84 -18.01 2.91
N PRO A 69 8.48 -18.25 4.17
CA PRO A 69 8.90 -19.42 4.94
C PRO A 69 8.62 -20.77 4.26
N ASP A 70 7.54 -20.90 3.50
CA ASP A 70 7.15 -22.16 2.86
C ASP A 70 7.72 -22.34 1.44
N GLY A 71 8.63 -21.44 1.00
CA GLY A 71 9.01 -21.32 -0.41
C GLY A 71 7.88 -20.80 -1.32
N ALA A 72 6.66 -20.67 -0.79
CA ALA A 72 5.45 -20.17 -1.43
C ALA A 72 5.39 -18.63 -1.48
N VAL A 73 6.35 -18.02 -2.16
CA VAL A 73 5.90 -17.04 -3.14
C VAL A 73 5.77 -17.93 -4.34
N GLY A 74 4.52 -18.30 -4.59
CA GLY A 74 4.19 -19.20 -5.67
C GLY A 74 4.66 -18.62 -7.00
N SER A 75 4.22 -19.25 -8.07
CA SER A 75 3.94 -18.58 -9.35
C SER A 75 3.49 -17.10 -9.23
N ASP A 76 2.84 -16.76 -8.12
CA ASP A 76 2.23 -15.49 -7.71
C ASP A 76 3.22 -14.31 -7.60
N VAL A 77 4.51 -14.56 -7.38
CA VAL A 77 5.59 -13.60 -7.74
C VAL A 77 6.65 -14.44 -8.44
N LYS A 78 6.76 -14.25 -9.76
CA LYS A 78 7.44 -15.13 -10.75
C LYS A 78 8.93 -15.39 -10.47
N ARG A 79 9.32 -16.03 -9.36
CA ARG A 79 10.71 -16.29 -8.97
C ARG A 79 11.41 -17.44 -9.71
N GLN A 80 11.04 -17.73 -10.96
CA GLN A 80 11.64 -18.88 -11.65
C GLN A 80 13.06 -18.60 -12.15
N ALA A 81 13.46 -17.33 -12.36
CA ALA A 81 14.72 -17.01 -13.04
C ALA A 81 15.95 -16.80 -12.14
N THR A 82 15.79 -16.63 -10.81
CA THR A 82 16.85 -16.04 -9.96
C THR A 82 17.54 -16.97 -8.98
N ARG A 83 17.02 -18.17 -8.72
CA ARG A 83 17.71 -19.11 -7.81
C ARG A 83 19.02 -19.64 -8.41
N ASP A 84 19.05 -19.86 -9.72
CA ASP A 84 20.20 -20.48 -10.38
C ASP A 84 21.27 -19.46 -10.81
N ALA A 85 20.88 -18.21 -11.07
CA ALA A 85 21.80 -17.17 -11.57
C ALA A 85 22.64 -16.46 -10.47
N ARG A 86 22.35 -16.69 -9.18
CA ARG A 86 22.90 -15.90 -8.06
C ARG A 86 23.56 -16.72 -6.96
N ALA A 87 23.85 -17.99 -7.24
CA ALA A 87 24.62 -18.85 -6.35
C ALA A 87 26.02 -18.25 -6.11
N GLY A 88 26.19 -17.54 -4.99
CA GLY A 88 27.45 -16.90 -4.60
C GLY A 88 27.35 -15.51 -3.96
N VAL A 89 26.19 -14.85 -4.02
CA VAL A 89 25.96 -13.54 -3.40
C VAL A 89 25.09 -13.69 -2.15
N VAL A 90 25.54 -13.20 -0.99
CA VAL A 90 24.72 -13.13 0.23
C VAL A 90 23.73 -11.99 0.06
N ALA A 91 22.51 -12.32 -0.39
CA ALA A 91 21.42 -11.35 -0.48
C ALA A 91 20.97 -10.92 0.92
N LEU A 92 20.60 -9.64 1.07
CA LEU A 92 19.82 -9.24 2.23
C LEU A 92 18.47 -9.95 2.14
N ALA A 93 18.06 -10.63 3.21
CA ALA A 93 16.77 -11.31 3.25
C ALA A 93 15.73 -10.39 3.87
N SER A 94 14.59 -10.24 3.21
CA SER A 94 13.38 -9.69 3.84
C SER A 94 12.32 -10.77 3.89
N THR A 95 11.69 -10.87 5.05
CA THR A 95 10.72 -11.91 5.38
C THR A 95 9.33 -11.38 5.07
N VAL A 96 8.64 -12.00 4.10
CA VAL A 96 7.25 -11.65 3.79
C VAL A 96 6.38 -11.97 5.00
N ILE A 97 5.50 -11.05 5.37
CA ILE A 97 4.49 -11.22 6.42
C ILE A 97 3.07 -11.31 5.86
N GLY A 98 2.84 -10.73 4.68
CA GLY A 98 1.56 -10.80 4.01
C GLY A 98 1.64 -10.39 2.55
N ILE A 99 0.72 -10.94 1.76
CA ILE A 99 0.45 -10.52 0.40
C ILE A 99 -1.06 -10.35 0.28
N PHE A 100 -1.51 -9.21 -0.25
CA PHE A 100 -2.93 -8.99 -0.56
C PHE A 100 -3.10 -8.67 -2.04
N TYR A 101 -4.25 -9.07 -2.58
CA TYR A 101 -4.51 -9.15 -4.01
C TYR A 101 -5.80 -8.44 -4.37
N GLU A 102 -5.81 -7.87 -5.57
CA GLU A 102 -6.96 -7.15 -6.10
C GLU A 102 -8.14 -8.07 -6.41
N ASN A 103 -7.86 -9.29 -6.89
CA ASN A 103 -8.90 -10.26 -7.24
C ASN A 103 -8.97 -11.40 -6.24
N SER A 104 -10.12 -12.09 -6.22
CA SER A 104 -10.27 -13.37 -5.53
C SER A 104 -9.32 -14.43 -6.13
N GLY A 105 -8.97 -15.44 -5.35
CA GLY A 105 -8.12 -16.54 -5.81
C GLY A 105 -6.62 -16.23 -5.81
N TYR A 106 -6.20 -15.16 -5.12
CA TYR A 106 -4.82 -14.69 -5.07
C TYR A 106 -4.30 -14.18 -6.42
N ASP A 107 -5.13 -13.40 -7.12
CA ASP A 107 -4.87 -12.98 -8.51
C ASP A 107 -4.99 -11.46 -8.71
N GLY A 108 -4.56 -10.99 -9.88
CA GLY A 108 -4.52 -9.58 -10.25
C GLY A 108 -3.28 -8.87 -9.69
N ALA A 109 -3.38 -7.55 -9.58
CA ALA A 109 -2.37 -6.76 -8.88
C ALA A 109 -2.21 -7.26 -7.44
N SER A 110 -0.99 -7.17 -6.91
CA SER A 110 -0.66 -7.64 -5.57
C SER A 110 0.20 -6.62 -4.81
N TYR A 111 0.13 -6.67 -3.49
CA TYR A 111 1.02 -5.91 -2.62
C TYR A 111 1.69 -6.85 -1.63
N VAL A 112 3.02 -6.87 -1.66
CA VAL A 112 3.86 -7.70 -0.80
C VAL A 112 4.39 -6.85 0.36
N ALA A 113 3.95 -7.16 1.57
CA ALA A 113 4.50 -6.57 2.80
C ALA A 113 5.55 -7.52 3.40
N SER A 114 6.73 -6.99 3.68
CA SER A 114 7.81 -7.73 4.33
C SER A 114 8.44 -6.94 5.47
N VAL A 115 9.20 -7.63 6.30
CA VAL A 115 9.97 -7.06 7.42
C VAL A 115 11.40 -7.57 7.36
N SER A 116 12.32 -6.86 7.97
CA SER A 116 13.71 -7.30 8.10
C SER A 116 13.84 -8.44 9.10
N GLN A 117 13.03 -8.46 10.17
CA GLN A 117 13.12 -9.44 11.26
C GLN A 117 11.77 -9.73 11.93
N ASN A 118 11.73 -10.80 12.74
CA ASN A 118 10.71 -11.12 13.74
C ASN A 118 9.26 -11.37 13.27
N GLY A 119 8.88 -11.12 12.02
CA GLY A 119 7.53 -11.39 11.52
C GLY A 119 6.45 -10.89 12.50
N CYS A 120 5.50 -11.74 12.87
CA CYS A 120 4.53 -11.45 13.95
C CYS A 120 4.84 -12.17 15.28
N TYR A 121 6.09 -12.52 15.57
CA TYR A 121 6.49 -13.11 16.87
C TYR A 121 6.57 -12.02 17.95
N GLY A 122 5.43 -11.66 18.54
CA GLY A 122 5.33 -10.61 19.56
C GLY A 122 5.21 -9.18 18.99
N TYR A 123 5.08 -9.07 17.67
CA TYR A 123 4.92 -7.81 16.95
C TYR A 123 3.60 -7.79 16.16
N SER A 124 3.08 -6.59 15.94
CA SER A 124 1.98 -6.33 15.01
C SER A 124 2.44 -5.30 13.98
N HIS A 125 2.01 -5.49 12.74
CA HIS A 125 2.31 -4.60 11.62
C HIS A 125 1.00 -4.16 10.96
N GLY A 126 0.99 -3.08 10.21
CA GLY A 126 -0.22 -2.69 9.50
C GLY A 126 -0.17 -1.32 8.86
N TYR A 127 -1.17 -1.07 8.02
CA TYR A 127 -1.46 0.24 7.47
C TYR A 127 -2.76 0.74 8.08
N THR A 128 -2.69 1.88 8.78
CA THR A 128 -3.88 2.58 9.27
C THR A 128 -4.67 3.24 8.14
N ASN A 129 -4.07 3.46 6.97
CA ASN A 129 -4.73 4.01 5.80
C ASN A 129 -4.17 3.39 4.52
N LEU A 130 -4.91 2.47 3.90
CA LEU A 130 -4.52 1.83 2.64
C LEU A 130 -4.48 2.82 1.46
N GLY A 131 -5.21 3.94 1.54
CA GLY A 131 -5.12 5.02 0.55
C GLY A 131 -3.72 5.64 0.45
N SER A 132 -2.93 5.61 1.53
CA SER A 132 -1.55 6.11 1.52
C SER A 132 -0.58 5.28 0.65
N ILE A 133 -0.95 4.05 0.34
CA ILE A 133 -0.20 3.15 -0.54
C ILE A 133 -0.98 2.83 -1.84
N GLY A 134 -2.09 3.53 -2.10
CA GLY A 134 -2.91 3.34 -3.30
C GLY A 134 -3.76 2.05 -3.31
N TRP A 135 -4.05 1.47 -2.14
CA TRP A 135 -4.75 0.19 -2.01
C TRP A 135 -6.11 0.25 -1.31
N ASP A 136 -6.65 1.46 -1.15
CA ASP A 136 -7.99 1.67 -0.60
C ASP A 136 -9.06 0.99 -1.48
N ASN A 137 -9.96 0.23 -0.86
CA ASN A 137 -11.10 -0.40 -1.53
C ASN A 137 -10.71 -1.30 -2.72
N ARG A 138 -9.70 -2.17 -2.51
CA ARG A 138 -9.16 -3.08 -3.54
C ARG A 138 -8.95 -4.52 -3.10
N ILE A 139 -8.95 -4.81 -1.80
CA ILE A 139 -8.54 -6.15 -1.33
C ILE A 139 -9.69 -7.15 -1.51
N SER A 140 -9.43 -8.21 -2.28
CA SER A 140 -10.38 -9.31 -2.50
C SER A 140 -9.88 -10.66 -1.97
N SER A 141 -8.56 -10.85 -1.84
CA SER A 141 -7.95 -12.04 -1.23
C SER A 141 -6.57 -11.73 -0.61
N PHE A 142 -6.08 -12.58 0.29
CA PHE A 142 -4.79 -12.40 0.95
C PHE A 142 -4.15 -13.71 1.44
N ARG A 143 -2.82 -13.68 1.60
CA ARG A 143 -2.03 -14.71 2.29
C ARG A 143 -1.17 -14.09 3.37
N SER A 144 -1.00 -14.80 4.47
CA SER A 144 -0.14 -14.38 5.59
C SER A 144 0.95 -15.41 5.84
N TYR A 145 2.09 -14.92 6.29
CA TYR A 145 3.31 -15.71 6.46
C TYR A 145 3.98 -15.34 7.78
N SER A 146 5.01 -16.09 8.18
CA SER A 146 5.93 -15.66 9.25
C SER A 146 5.22 -15.42 10.59
N ASN A 147 4.35 -16.38 10.94
CA ASN A 147 3.47 -16.36 12.12
C ASN A 147 2.43 -15.22 12.13
N CYS A 148 2.20 -14.55 11.00
CA CYS A 148 1.18 -13.53 10.89
C CYS A 148 -0.18 -14.12 10.47
N ARG A 149 -1.24 -13.50 10.98
CA ARG A 149 -2.61 -13.54 10.50
C ARG A 149 -3.01 -12.13 10.06
N THR A 150 -3.77 -12.01 8.99
CA THR A 150 -4.26 -10.74 8.44
C THR A 150 -5.66 -10.46 8.92
N ALA A 151 -5.91 -9.23 9.36
CA ALA A 151 -7.24 -8.64 9.49
C ALA A 151 -7.35 -7.39 8.60
N ILE A 152 -8.45 -7.28 7.86
CA ILE A 152 -8.81 -6.11 7.06
C ILE A 152 -10.05 -5.43 7.63
N PHE A 153 -10.11 -4.11 7.50
CA PHE A 153 -11.14 -3.26 8.09
C PHE A 153 -11.67 -2.26 7.07
N ALA A 154 -12.99 -2.02 7.10
CA ALA A 154 -13.68 -1.19 6.12
C ALA A 154 -13.35 0.30 6.24
N ASN A 155 -12.90 0.76 7.41
CA ASN A 155 -12.49 2.15 7.62
C ASN A 155 -11.00 2.24 7.90
N THR A 156 -10.46 3.46 7.85
CA THR A 156 -9.10 3.76 8.32
C THR A 156 -8.98 3.50 9.84
N ASN A 157 -7.74 3.44 10.32
CA ASN A 157 -7.38 3.23 11.73
C ASN A 157 -8.01 1.97 12.35
N TYR A 158 -8.16 0.91 11.56
CA TYR A 158 -8.66 -0.41 11.97
C TYR A 158 -10.12 -0.39 12.46
N GLY A 159 -10.94 0.51 11.91
CA GLY A 159 -12.35 0.67 12.29
C GLY A 159 -13.35 0.07 11.30
N GLY A 160 -14.63 0.06 11.71
CA GLY A 160 -15.74 -0.41 10.87
C GLY A 160 -15.87 -1.94 10.83
N SER A 161 -16.60 -2.43 9.82
CA SER A 161 -16.71 -3.87 9.56
C SER A 161 -15.33 -4.49 9.30
N SER A 162 -15.13 -5.74 9.69
CA SER A 162 -13.86 -6.43 9.52
C SER A 162 -14.04 -7.87 9.09
N TYR A 163 -13.06 -8.39 8.35
CA TYR A 163 -13.01 -9.82 8.02
C TYR A 163 -12.56 -10.65 9.25
N GLY A 164 -11.67 -10.12 10.09
CA GLY A 164 -11.04 -10.81 11.23
C GLY A 164 -9.65 -11.38 10.92
N TYR A 165 -8.94 -11.89 11.93
CA TYR A 165 -7.57 -12.41 11.80
C TYR A 165 -7.53 -13.85 11.27
N TYR A 166 -7.12 -14.03 10.02
CA TYR A 166 -6.94 -15.34 9.39
C TYR A 166 -5.57 -15.46 8.72
N THR A 167 -5.07 -16.68 8.59
CA THR A 167 -3.82 -16.92 7.86
C THR A 167 -3.99 -16.59 6.38
N ASN A 168 -4.96 -17.20 5.70
CA ASN A 168 -5.20 -16.99 4.28
C ASN A 168 -6.70 -16.86 4.01
N SER A 169 -7.06 -16.12 2.97
CA SER A 169 -8.41 -16.09 2.43
C SER A 169 -8.35 -15.93 0.91
N SER A 170 -8.87 -16.90 0.17
CA SER A 170 -8.99 -16.82 -1.29
C SER A 170 -10.13 -15.89 -1.72
N TYR A 171 -11.04 -15.55 -0.82
CA TYR A 171 -12.08 -14.57 -1.04
C TYR A 171 -12.58 -14.04 0.30
N VAL A 172 -12.48 -12.73 0.51
CA VAL A 172 -12.87 -12.07 1.77
C VAL A 172 -14.38 -11.98 1.98
N GLY A 173 -15.17 -12.52 1.05
CA GLY A 173 -16.62 -12.51 1.10
C GLY A 173 -17.22 -11.19 0.59
N SER A 174 -18.50 -11.23 0.22
CA SER A 174 -19.19 -10.09 -0.40
C SER A 174 -19.25 -8.85 0.49
N ALA A 175 -19.23 -9.02 1.82
CA ALA A 175 -19.29 -7.93 2.77
C ALA A 175 -17.98 -7.13 2.88
N MET A 176 -16.84 -7.72 2.52
CA MET A 176 -15.51 -7.09 2.65
C MET A 176 -14.75 -6.97 1.32
N ASN A 177 -15.28 -7.51 0.22
CA ASN A 177 -14.66 -7.42 -1.09
C ASN A 177 -14.57 -5.97 -1.55
N ASP A 178 -13.35 -5.50 -1.86
CA ASP A 178 -13.08 -4.12 -2.25
C ASP A 178 -13.57 -3.08 -1.22
N GLN A 179 -13.64 -3.44 0.06
CA GLN A 179 -14.07 -2.52 1.13
C GLN A 179 -12.94 -2.08 2.07
N ALA A 180 -11.78 -2.74 2.01
CA ALA A 180 -10.73 -2.50 3.01
C ALA A 180 -10.08 -1.11 2.85
N SER A 181 -10.05 -0.34 3.94
CA SER A 181 -9.32 0.94 4.05
C SER A 181 -8.20 0.90 5.10
N SER A 182 -8.10 -0.16 5.90
CA SER A 182 -6.92 -0.46 6.72
C SER A 182 -6.71 -1.96 6.89
N ILE A 183 -5.47 -2.35 7.22
CA ILE A 183 -5.04 -3.75 7.32
C ILE A 183 -4.04 -3.93 8.46
N ARG A 184 -4.13 -5.03 9.18
CA ARG A 184 -3.22 -5.37 10.28
C ARG A 184 -2.79 -6.83 10.22
N TRP A 185 -1.51 -7.07 10.50
CA TRP A 185 -0.90 -8.38 10.70
C TRP A 185 -0.53 -8.55 12.17
N ALA A 186 -0.92 -9.66 12.77
CA ALA A 186 -0.58 -10.03 14.15
C ALA A 186 -0.56 -11.55 14.32
N ALA A 187 -0.02 -12.02 15.45
CA ALA A 187 0.10 -13.44 15.77
C ALA A 187 -1.23 -14.17 15.85
#